data_AF-A0A0Q8NHP4-F1
#
_entry.id   AF-A0A0Q8NHP4-F1
#
_cell.length_a   1.000
_cell.length_b   1.000
_cell.length_c   1.000
_cell.angle_alpha   90.00
_cell.angle_beta   90.00
_cell.angle_gamma   90.00
#
_symmetry.space_group_name_H-M   'P 1'
#
loop_
_entity.id
_entity.type
_entity.pdbx_description
1 polymer ?
#
loop_
_entity_poly.entity_id
_entity_poly.type
_entity_poly.pdbx_seq_one_letter_code
_entity_poly.pdbx_strand_id
1 'polypeptide(L)'
;MKSALTILLLFVTVTLKLYAQSPEKMSYQAIIRSQNNDLVANSRISLRVIVHQSSATGTIVYQETHSATTNNNGLVSLEIGTGNITTGTFSAIAWEKGPYFIETQVDVSGGANYNIMGTTQLLSVPYALHAKTAERLVGTATTTPRAAIIPFTSSRNITTTDVNNTIECTATSTLTLTSNFTSMLVGDTINLEAHNGAVLTILASSGVTINYTASGSAKFTSAAGNVRFGFLRKTGTNSYIISGQ
;
A
#
# COMPACT_ATOMS: atom_id res chain seq x y z
N MET A 1 16.73 -36.07 20.44
CA MET A 1 17.63 -34.88 20.44
C MET A 1 17.86 -34.32 19.04
N LYS A 2 18.19 -35.14 18.02
CA LYS A 2 18.44 -34.66 16.64
C LYS A 2 17.23 -33.93 16.03
N SER A 3 16.01 -34.45 16.19
CA SER A 3 14.76 -33.87 15.68
C SER A 3 14.35 -32.55 16.36
N ALA A 4 14.66 -32.37 17.65
CA ALA A 4 14.42 -31.10 18.35
C ALA A 4 15.37 -29.99 17.88
N LEU A 5 16.64 -30.35 17.59
CA LEU A 5 17.61 -29.43 17.02
C LEU A 5 17.23 -29.01 15.59
N THR A 6 16.66 -29.93 14.79
CA THR A 6 16.17 -29.62 13.44
C THR A 6 14.97 -28.67 13.46
N ILE A 7 14.04 -28.83 14.41
CA ILE A 7 12.88 -27.93 14.57
C ILE A 7 13.31 -26.53 15.04
N LEU A 8 14.31 -26.45 15.94
CA LEU A 8 14.86 -25.18 16.39
C LEU A 8 15.59 -24.43 15.26
N LEU A 9 16.33 -25.13 14.41
CA LEU A 9 17.01 -24.56 13.24
C LEU A 9 16.01 -24.07 12.17
N LEU A 10 14.85 -24.74 12.05
CA LEU A 10 13.75 -24.32 11.17
C LEU A 10 13.02 -23.07 11.69
N PHE A 11 12.92 -22.88 13.01
CA PHE A 11 12.31 -21.68 13.60
C PHE A 11 13.20 -20.43 13.52
N VAL A 12 14.52 -20.60 13.54
CA VAL A 12 15.49 -19.48 13.40
C VAL A 12 15.61 -18.98 11.96
N THR A 13 15.28 -19.81 10.97
CA THR A 13 15.38 -19.45 9.53
C THR A 13 14.16 -18.69 8.98
N VAL A 14 13.05 -18.60 9.73
CA VAL A 14 11.79 -17.98 9.25
C VAL A 14 11.69 -16.47 9.54
N THR A 15 12.64 -15.85 10.24
CA THR A 15 12.56 -14.43 10.63
C THR A 15 13.45 -13.48 9.83
N LEU A 16 13.89 -13.88 8.63
CA LEU A 16 14.54 -12.96 7.70
C LEU A 16 13.53 -11.90 7.24
N LYS A 17 13.51 -10.76 7.94
CA LYS A 17 12.84 -9.55 7.48
C LYS A 17 13.51 -9.11 6.18
N LEU A 18 12.87 -9.42 5.06
CA LEU A 18 13.26 -8.88 3.77
C LEU A 18 12.99 -7.38 3.77
N TYR A 19 14.04 -6.57 3.81
CA TYR A 19 13.94 -5.13 3.56
C TYR A 19 13.78 -4.91 2.06
N ALA A 20 12.54 -4.98 1.58
CA ALA A 20 12.19 -4.59 0.21
C ALA A 20 12.01 -3.05 0.12
N GLN A 21 12.93 -2.27 0.70
CA GLN A 21 12.87 -0.82 0.54
C GLN A 21 13.35 -0.47 -0.87
N SER A 22 12.53 0.31 -1.58
CA SER A 22 12.96 0.92 -2.83
C SER A 22 14.24 1.73 -2.56
N PRO A 23 15.26 1.66 -3.42
CA PRO A 23 16.44 2.49 -3.27
C PRO A 23 16.05 3.96 -3.08
N GLU A 24 16.60 4.62 -2.07
CA GLU A 24 16.34 6.04 -1.76
C GLU A 24 17.17 6.95 -2.68
N LYS A 25 17.09 6.69 -3.99
CA LYS A 25 17.82 7.42 -5.03
C LYS A 25 17.12 7.35 -6.39
N MET A 26 17.41 8.32 -7.26
CA MET A 26 16.86 8.39 -8.62
C MET A 26 17.97 8.56 -9.66
N SER A 27 17.92 7.83 -10.77
CA SER A 27 18.86 8.05 -11.87
C SER A 27 18.57 9.37 -12.60
N TYR A 28 19.60 10.12 -12.92
CA TYR A 28 19.52 11.36 -13.69
C TYR A 28 20.63 11.42 -14.73
N GLN A 29 20.29 11.90 -15.92
CA GLN A 29 21.25 12.13 -16.99
C GLN A 29 21.01 13.49 -17.63
N ALA A 30 22.08 14.19 -17.97
CA ALA A 30 22.01 15.47 -18.65
C ALA A 30 23.15 15.64 -19.65
N ILE A 31 22.89 16.39 -20.71
CA ILE A 31 23.92 16.85 -21.65
C ILE A 31 24.25 18.29 -21.29
N ILE A 32 25.53 18.55 -21.04
CA ILE A 32 26.02 19.85 -20.61
C ILE A 32 26.58 20.60 -21.82
N ARG A 33 26.06 21.81 -22.01
CA ARG A 33 26.46 22.73 -23.08
C ARG A 33 26.96 24.04 -22.49
N SER A 34 27.89 24.68 -23.19
CA SER A 34 28.37 26.03 -22.88
C SER A 34 27.34 27.09 -23.32
N GLN A 35 27.58 28.35 -22.97
CA GLN A 35 26.73 29.47 -23.42
C GLN A 35 26.72 29.63 -24.95
N ASN A 36 27.78 29.18 -25.63
CA ASN A 36 27.87 29.17 -27.09
C ASN A 36 27.21 27.92 -27.72
N ASN A 37 26.51 27.11 -26.91
CA ASN A 37 25.87 25.86 -27.30
C ASN A 37 26.84 24.71 -27.68
N ASP A 38 28.14 24.87 -27.43
CA ASP A 38 29.15 23.82 -27.61
C ASP A 38 29.03 22.75 -26.52
N LEU A 39 29.36 21.49 -26.83
CA LEU A 39 29.41 20.42 -25.84
C LEU A 39 30.55 20.67 -24.85
N VAL A 40 30.25 20.61 -23.55
CA VAL A 40 31.25 20.59 -22.50
C VAL A 40 31.71 19.15 -22.32
N ALA A 41 32.61 18.68 -23.17
CA ALA A 41 33.08 17.29 -23.20
C ALA A 41 34.32 17.07 -22.31
N ASN A 42 34.45 15.86 -21.74
CA ASN A 42 35.61 15.41 -20.95
C ASN A 42 36.06 16.40 -19.87
N SER A 43 35.11 17.11 -19.28
CA SER A 43 35.39 18.22 -18.37
C SER A 43 34.81 17.93 -17.00
N ARG A 44 35.58 18.28 -15.96
CA ARG A 44 35.10 18.22 -14.59
C ARG A 44 34.15 19.39 -14.34
N ILE A 45 32.94 19.07 -13.89
CA ILE A 45 31.90 20.04 -13.59
C ILE A 45 31.39 19.83 -12.16
N SER A 46 30.64 20.81 -11.67
CA SER A 46 29.85 20.69 -10.45
C SER A 46 28.38 20.85 -10.78
N LEU A 47 27.54 19.98 -10.23
CA LEU A 47 26.09 20.01 -10.38
C LEU A 47 25.45 20.20 -9.01
N ARG A 48 24.39 20.99 -8.97
CA ARG A 48 23.50 21.11 -7.83
C ARG A 48 22.11 20.67 -8.24
N VAL A 49 21.52 19.82 -7.42
CA VAL A 49 20.15 19.34 -7.58
C VAL A 49 19.33 19.88 -6.42
N ILE A 50 18.20 20.50 -6.73
CA ILE A 50 17.30 21.11 -5.76
C ILE A 50 15.89 20.55 -6.01
N VAL A 51 15.21 20.12 -4.95
CA VAL A 51 13.81 19.68 -5.00
C VAL A 51 12.92 20.73 -4.37
N HIS A 52 12.02 21.29 -5.16
CA HIS A 52 10.99 22.23 -4.73
C HIS A 52 9.65 21.53 -4.54
N GLN A 53 8.89 21.95 -3.53
CA GLN A 53 7.51 21.47 -3.31
C GLN A 53 6.48 22.50 -3.80
N SER A 54 5.34 22.01 -4.28
CA SER A 54 4.15 22.77 -4.73
C SER A 54 4.30 23.52 -6.05
N SER A 55 5.45 24.14 -6.32
CA SER A 55 5.71 24.86 -7.59
C SER A 55 7.20 24.83 -7.97
N ALA A 56 7.51 25.23 -9.21
CA ALA A 56 8.88 25.29 -9.73
C ALA A 56 9.81 26.23 -8.94
N THR A 57 9.25 27.20 -8.22
CA THR A 57 9.99 28.12 -7.34
C THR A 57 9.53 28.01 -5.89
N GLY A 58 8.94 26.87 -5.53
CA GLY A 58 8.39 26.63 -4.20
C GLY A 58 9.47 26.38 -3.16
N THR A 59 9.06 25.99 -1.95
CA THR A 59 9.98 25.71 -0.85
C THR A 59 10.95 24.59 -1.22
N ILE A 60 12.24 24.81 -0.96
CA ILE A 60 13.28 23.79 -1.11
C ILE A 60 13.12 22.78 0.02
N VAL A 61 12.80 21.54 -0.33
CA VAL A 61 12.67 20.42 0.64
C VAL A 61 13.91 19.54 0.67
N TYR A 62 14.74 19.60 -0.38
CA TYR A 62 15.98 18.84 -0.46
C TYR A 62 16.96 19.50 -1.43
N GLN A 63 18.25 19.43 -1.11
CA GLN A 63 19.32 19.92 -1.98
C GLN A 63 20.60 19.11 -1.79
N GLU A 64 21.25 18.76 -2.89
CA GLU A 64 22.56 18.10 -2.91
C GLU A 64 23.47 18.62 -4.02
N THR A 65 24.75 18.31 -3.92
CA THR A 65 25.78 18.64 -4.92
C THR A 65 26.57 17.41 -5.36
N HIS A 66 26.99 17.42 -6.63
CA HIS A 66 27.77 16.37 -7.27
C HIS A 66 28.97 16.96 -8.00
N SER A 67 30.13 16.32 -7.89
CA SER A 67 31.27 16.59 -8.77
C SER A 67 31.39 15.44 -9.76
N ALA A 68 31.25 15.74 -11.05
CA ALA A 68 31.21 14.73 -12.10
C ALA A 68 32.05 15.16 -13.30
N THR A 69 32.43 14.18 -14.13
CA THR A 69 33.15 14.42 -15.39
C THR A 69 32.23 14.06 -16.54
N THR A 70 32.04 14.97 -17.48
CA THR A 70 31.27 14.71 -18.69
C THR A 70 32.04 13.78 -19.64
N ASN A 71 31.35 12.99 -20.46
CA ASN A 71 31.99 12.18 -21.49
C ASN A 71 32.21 12.97 -22.81
N ASN A 72 32.69 12.31 -23.87
CA ASN A 72 32.90 12.92 -25.20
C ASN A 72 31.63 13.59 -25.79
N ASN A 73 30.44 13.19 -25.36
CA ASN A 73 29.16 13.74 -25.82
C ASN A 73 28.62 14.83 -24.88
N GLY A 74 29.41 15.27 -23.90
CA GLY A 74 28.97 16.20 -22.86
C GLY A 74 27.96 15.61 -21.88
N LEU A 75 27.76 14.29 -21.88
CA LEU A 75 26.80 13.61 -21.02
C LEU A 75 27.37 13.39 -19.63
N VAL A 76 26.54 13.62 -18.62
CA VAL A 76 26.75 13.23 -17.23
C VAL A 76 25.64 12.26 -16.79
N SER A 77 26.01 11.26 -16.00
CA SER A 77 25.10 10.32 -15.36
C SER A 77 25.33 10.36 -13.85
N LEU A 78 24.26 10.54 -13.07
CA LEU A 78 24.32 10.63 -11.62
C LEU A 78 23.13 9.94 -10.97
N GLU A 79 23.25 9.68 -9.67
CA GLU A 79 22.17 9.17 -8.83
C GLU A 79 21.78 10.26 -7.84
N ILE A 80 20.61 10.86 -8.03
CA ILE A 80 20.06 11.85 -7.11
C ILE A 80 19.77 11.16 -5.78
N GLY A 81 20.19 11.74 -4.66
CA GLY A 81 20.06 11.15 -3.33
C GLY A 81 21.38 10.60 -2.76
N THR A 82 22.44 10.54 -3.58
CA THR A 82 23.76 10.04 -3.17
C THR A 82 24.84 11.12 -3.16
N GLY A 83 24.50 12.37 -3.46
CA GLY A 83 25.42 13.49 -3.51
C GLY A 83 25.78 14.03 -2.11
N ASN A 84 26.54 15.12 -2.08
CA ASN A 84 26.79 15.85 -0.86
C ASN A 84 25.57 16.69 -0.50
N ILE A 85 24.80 16.21 0.47
CA ILE A 85 23.57 16.84 0.94
C ILE A 85 23.88 18.18 1.60
N THR A 86 23.15 19.21 1.21
CA THR A 86 23.26 20.58 1.74
C THR A 86 21.97 21.06 2.39
N THR A 87 20.82 20.43 2.11
CA THR A 87 19.54 20.72 2.77
C THR A 87 18.65 19.48 2.75
N GLY A 88 17.93 19.24 3.85
CA GLY A 88 16.95 18.15 3.98
C GLY A 88 17.58 16.75 4.02
N THR A 89 16.72 15.74 3.93
CA THR A 89 17.11 14.33 3.81
C THR A 89 16.22 13.69 2.74
N PHE A 90 16.82 13.01 1.75
CA PHE A 90 16.08 12.50 0.59
C PHE A 90 14.96 11.52 0.98
N SER A 91 15.24 10.64 1.95
CA SER A 91 14.27 9.67 2.49
C SER A 91 13.17 10.28 3.36
N ALA A 92 13.37 11.50 3.86
CA ALA A 92 12.38 12.22 4.65
C ALA A 92 11.44 13.08 3.80
N ILE A 93 11.63 13.13 2.47
CA ILE A 93 10.73 13.84 1.57
C ILE A 93 9.38 13.11 1.57
N ALA A 94 8.34 13.85 1.95
CA ALA A 94 6.96 13.36 1.96
C ALA A 94 6.38 13.30 0.54
N TRP A 95 6.88 12.38 -0.31
CA TRP A 95 6.55 12.27 -1.74
C TRP A 95 5.05 12.21 -2.04
N GLU A 96 4.22 11.80 -1.08
CA GLU A 96 2.75 11.81 -1.16
C GLU A 96 2.13 13.21 -1.18
N LYS A 97 2.87 14.23 -0.72
CA LYS A 97 2.46 15.64 -0.65
C LYS A 97 2.89 16.44 -1.88
N GLY A 98 3.08 15.77 -3.01
CA GLY A 98 3.39 16.41 -4.29
C GLY A 98 2.34 17.45 -4.70
N PRO A 99 2.63 18.26 -5.73
CA PRO A 99 3.68 18.06 -6.73
C PRO A 99 5.08 18.49 -6.26
N TYR A 100 6.11 17.90 -6.90
CA TYR A 100 7.52 18.23 -6.70
C TYR A 100 8.17 18.62 -8.02
N PHE A 101 9.19 19.46 -7.95
CA PHE A 101 9.96 19.96 -9.09
C PHE A 101 11.45 19.79 -8.81
N ILE A 102 12.20 19.32 -9.81
CA ILE A 102 13.66 19.27 -9.75
C ILE A 102 14.21 20.46 -10.52
N GLU A 103 14.95 21.31 -9.82
CA GLU A 103 15.83 22.30 -10.41
C GLU A 103 17.26 21.74 -10.47
N THR A 104 17.94 21.98 -11.59
CA THR A 104 19.36 21.66 -11.74
C THR A 104 20.16 22.89 -12.08
N GLN A 105 21.31 23.01 -11.43
CA GLN A 105 22.26 24.09 -11.67
C GLN A 105 23.64 23.50 -11.95
N VAL A 106 24.44 24.16 -12.79
CA VAL A 106 25.78 23.69 -13.18
C VAL A 106 26.83 24.79 -13.03
N ASP A 107 28.00 24.40 -12.54
CA ASP A 107 29.24 25.15 -12.71
C ASP A 107 30.15 24.32 -13.63
N VAL A 108 30.32 24.81 -14.86
CA VAL A 108 31.12 24.15 -15.90
C VAL A 108 32.62 24.17 -15.60
N SER A 109 33.07 25.01 -14.66
CA SER A 109 34.46 25.07 -14.18
C SER A 109 34.71 24.14 -12.98
N GLY A 110 33.67 23.48 -12.48
CA GLY A 110 33.77 22.59 -11.32
C GLY A 110 33.81 23.30 -9.97
N GLY A 111 33.54 24.61 -9.95
CA GLY A 111 33.47 25.42 -8.73
C GLY A 111 32.10 25.44 -8.07
N ALA A 112 31.77 26.59 -7.46
CA ALA A 112 30.49 26.82 -6.77
C ALA A 112 29.66 27.97 -7.39
N ASN A 113 30.03 28.45 -8.58
CA ASN A 113 29.34 29.51 -9.31
C ASN A 113 28.30 28.89 -10.25
N TYR A 114 27.20 28.43 -9.67
CA TYR A 114 26.17 27.70 -10.40
C TYR A 114 25.27 28.61 -11.23
N ASN A 115 25.02 28.22 -12.48
CA ASN A 115 23.97 28.78 -13.33
C ASN A 115 22.79 27.81 -13.41
N ILE A 116 21.56 28.35 -13.41
CA ILE A 116 20.33 27.55 -13.51
C ILE A 116 20.22 26.98 -14.93
N MET A 117 20.10 25.65 -15.04
CA MET A 117 19.94 24.94 -16.31
C MET A 117 18.48 24.68 -16.65
N GLY A 118 17.64 24.47 -15.62
CA GLY A 118 16.21 24.31 -15.80
C GLY A 118 15.53 23.69 -14.58
N THR A 119 14.21 23.84 -14.54
CA THR A 119 13.34 23.27 -13.52
C THR A 119 12.23 22.46 -14.18
N THR A 120 12.08 21.20 -13.78
CA THR A 120 11.10 20.26 -14.35
C THR A 120 10.26 19.62 -13.27
N GLN A 121 8.95 19.45 -13.51
CA GLN A 121 8.09 18.73 -12.58
C GLN A 121 8.43 17.24 -12.56
N LEU A 122 8.50 16.64 -11.37
CA LEU A 122 8.53 15.19 -11.21
C LEU A 122 7.15 14.60 -11.48
N LEU A 123 7.07 13.77 -12.51
CA LEU A 123 5.88 13.01 -12.87
C LEU A 123 6.06 11.55 -12.47
N SER A 124 4.96 10.87 -12.14
CA SER A 124 5.00 9.45 -11.82
C SER A 124 5.40 8.61 -13.03
N VAL A 125 6.33 7.67 -12.82
CA VAL A 125 6.66 6.62 -13.80
C VAL A 125 5.69 5.43 -13.67
N PRO A 126 5.54 4.56 -14.68
CA PRO A 126 4.59 3.44 -14.63
C PRO A 126 4.72 2.52 -13.40
N TYR A 127 5.96 2.24 -12.95
CA TYR A 127 6.20 1.46 -11.73
C TYR A 127 5.68 2.16 -10.47
N ALA A 128 5.88 3.49 -10.37
CA ALA A 128 5.37 4.29 -9.25
C ALA A 128 3.83 4.37 -9.26
N LEU A 129 3.19 4.39 -10.43
CA LEU A 129 1.73 4.31 -10.55
C LEU A 129 1.19 2.96 -10.06
N HIS A 130 1.89 1.86 -10.34
CA HIS A 130 1.53 0.55 -9.81
C HIS A 130 1.73 0.46 -8.29
N ALA A 131 2.74 1.14 -7.71
CA ALA A 131 2.97 1.20 -6.27
C ALA A 131 1.85 1.88 -5.47
N LYS A 132 1.09 2.82 -6.07
CA LYS A 132 -0.13 3.40 -5.47
C LYS A 132 -1.17 2.33 -5.11
N THR A 133 -1.17 1.21 -5.83
CA THR A 133 -2.04 0.07 -5.55
C THR A 133 -1.66 -0.67 -4.26
N ALA A 134 -0.38 -0.59 -3.86
CA ALA A 134 0.21 -1.22 -2.68
C ALA A 134 0.21 -0.33 -1.44
N GLU A 135 0.27 1.00 -1.59
CA GLU A 135 0.14 1.96 -0.49
C GLU A 135 -1.23 1.87 0.21
N ARG A 136 -2.25 1.42 -0.53
CA ARG A 136 -3.57 1.03 0.00
C ARG A 136 -3.51 -0.07 1.07
N LEU A 137 -2.41 -0.82 1.20
CA LEU A 137 -2.23 -1.85 2.23
C LEU A 137 -1.32 -1.45 3.40
N VAL A 138 -0.55 -0.35 3.33
CA VAL A 138 0.47 -0.03 4.35
C VAL A 138 0.35 1.41 4.93
N GLY A 139 -0.51 2.26 4.38
CA GLY A 139 -0.68 3.62 4.87
C GLY A 139 -1.37 3.72 6.23
N THR A 140 -0.83 4.56 7.10
CA THR A 140 -1.42 5.18 8.29
C THR A 140 -2.63 6.08 7.96
N ALA A 141 -3.57 5.57 7.16
CA ALA A 141 -4.92 6.10 7.17
C ALA A 141 -5.51 5.81 8.56
N THR A 142 -6.21 6.76 9.16
CA THR A 142 -7.10 6.53 10.31
C THR A 142 -8.16 5.45 10.05
N THR A 143 -8.27 4.99 8.79
CA THR A 143 -8.94 3.78 8.36
C THR A 143 -7.91 2.71 8.03
N THR A 144 -7.23 2.13 9.02
CA THR A 144 -6.83 0.72 8.86
C THR A 144 -8.11 -0.02 8.47
N PRO A 145 -8.15 -0.83 7.39
CA PRO A 145 -9.30 -1.68 7.11
C PRO A 145 -9.31 -2.82 8.13
N ARG A 146 -9.55 -2.46 9.39
CA ARG A 146 -9.83 -3.39 10.46
C ARG A 146 -11.28 -3.75 10.29
N ALA A 147 -11.57 -5.04 10.44
CA ALA A 147 -12.94 -5.51 10.57
C ALA A 147 -13.67 -4.68 11.66
N ALA A 148 -14.78 -4.05 11.29
CA ALA A 148 -15.72 -3.44 12.20
C ALA A 148 -16.56 -4.53 12.88
N ILE A 149 -17.06 -4.21 14.08
CA ILE A 149 -18.12 -4.98 14.73
C ILE A 149 -19.46 -4.35 14.33
N ILE A 150 -20.35 -5.16 13.75
CA ILE A 150 -21.64 -4.72 13.23
C ILE A 150 -22.73 -5.38 14.06
N PRO A 151 -23.22 -4.70 15.12
CA PRO A 151 -24.29 -5.24 15.94
C PRO A 151 -25.59 -5.27 15.15
N PHE A 152 -26.38 -6.31 15.35
CA PHE A 152 -27.76 -6.34 14.89
C PHE A 152 -28.67 -7.14 15.84
N THR A 153 -29.91 -6.67 15.94
CA THR A 153 -30.91 -7.14 16.92
C THR A 153 -32.24 -7.56 16.27
N SER A 154 -32.34 -7.47 14.95
CA SER A 154 -33.53 -7.85 14.19
C SER A 154 -33.15 -8.50 12.87
N SER A 155 -33.95 -9.48 12.43
CA SER A 155 -33.70 -10.19 11.19
C SER A 155 -33.60 -9.26 9.98
N ARG A 156 -32.58 -9.46 9.14
CA ARG A 156 -32.33 -8.64 7.95
C ARG A 156 -31.63 -9.44 6.85
N ASN A 157 -31.56 -8.85 5.67
CA ASN A 157 -30.73 -9.37 4.59
C ASN A 157 -29.26 -8.98 4.80
N ILE A 158 -28.37 -9.75 4.17
CA ILE A 158 -26.95 -9.41 4.03
C ILE A 158 -26.79 -8.05 3.32
N THR A 159 -25.84 -7.25 3.79
CA THR A 159 -25.52 -5.92 3.26
C THR A 159 -24.04 -5.81 2.95
N THR A 160 -23.66 -4.80 2.16
CA THR A 160 -22.26 -4.55 1.79
C THR A 160 -21.38 -4.25 2.99
N THR A 161 -21.96 -3.73 4.07
CA THR A 161 -21.24 -3.46 5.32
C THR A 161 -20.82 -4.74 6.02
N ASP A 162 -21.51 -5.87 5.83
CA ASP A 162 -21.15 -7.12 6.52
C ASP A 162 -19.84 -7.73 5.99
N VAL A 163 -19.52 -7.46 4.72
CA VAL A 163 -18.41 -8.08 4.01
C VAL A 163 -17.06 -7.69 4.64
N ASN A 164 -16.24 -8.69 4.93
CA ASN A 164 -14.94 -8.60 5.60
C ASN A 164 -15.00 -7.99 7.02
N ASN A 165 -16.18 -8.04 7.66
CA ASN A 165 -16.41 -7.57 9.03
C ASN A 165 -16.92 -8.69 9.96
N THR A 166 -17.08 -8.37 11.24
CA THR A 166 -17.74 -9.22 12.21
C THR A 166 -19.18 -8.76 12.39
N ILE A 167 -20.14 -9.66 12.22
CA ILE A 167 -21.53 -9.41 12.61
C ILE A 167 -21.75 -9.92 14.03
N GLU A 168 -22.38 -9.09 14.85
CA GLU A 168 -22.64 -9.36 16.25
C GLU A 168 -24.16 -9.45 16.47
N CYS A 169 -24.66 -10.66 16.67
CA CYS A 169 -26.07 -10.93 16.94
C CYS A 169 -26.33 -10.91 18.45
N THR A 170 -26.97 -9.85 18.95
CA THR A 170 -27.26 -9.66 20.38
C THR A 170 -28.71 -9.95 20.77
N ALA A 171 -29.58 -10.22 19.79
CA ALA A 171 -30.93 -10.73 19.99
C ALA A 171 -31.22 -11.79 18.94
N THR A 172 -31.92 -12.87 19.31
CA THR A 172 -32.23 -13.99 18.40
C THR A 172 -32.81 -13.50 17.07
N SER A 173 -32.05 -13.65 15.99
CA SER A 173 -32.30 -13.03 14.70
C SER A 173 -31.77 -13.88 13.54
N THR A 174 -32.29 -13.61 12.34
CA THR A 174 -31.87 -14.26 11.10
C THR A 174 -31.15 -13.29 10.17
N LEU A 175 -29.96 -13.65 9.70
CA LEU A 175 -29.33 -13.01 8.54
C LEU A 175 -29.65 -13.83 7.29
N THR A 176 -30.32 -13.21 6.32
CA THR A 176 -30.69 -13.87 5.07
C THR A 176 -29.66 -13.56 3.97
N LEU A 177 -29.04 -14.60 3.41
CA LEU A 177 -28.20 -14.52 2.23
C LEU A 177 -29.11 -14.44 1.00
N THR A 178 -29.08 -13.30 0.31
CA THR A 178 -29.90 -13.04 -0.86
C THR A 178 -29.25 -13.60 -2.13
N SER A 179 -30.07 -13.91 -3.13
CA SER A 179 -29.57 -14.22 -4.46
C SER A 179 -28.95 -12.98 -5.11
N ASN A 180 -27.93 -13.19 -5.95
CA ASN A 180 -27.23 -12.17 -6.70
C ASN A 180 -26.59 -11.07 -5.83
N PHE A 181 -26.16 -11.41 -4.62
CA PHE A 181 -25.35 -10.51 -3.79
C PHE A 181 -23.92 -10.41 -4.36
N THR A 182 -23.71 -9.45 -5.26
CA THR A 182 -22.44 -9.24 -5.99
C THR A 182 -21.41 -8.43 -5.22
N SER A 183 -21.82 -7.75 -4.16
CA SER A 183 -20.92 -6.93 -3.33
C SER A 183 -19.94 -7.74 -2.49
N MET A 184 -20.23 -9.02 -2.27
CA MET A 184 -19.28 -9.99 -1.73
C MET A 184 -18.67 -10.75 -2.90
N LEU A 185 -17.35 -10.72 -3.05
CA LEU A 185 -16.60 -11.42 -4.07
C LEU A 185 -16.18 -12.81 -3.59
N VAL A 186 -15.82 -13.70 -4.53
CA VAL A 186 -15.31 -15.04 -4.17
C VAL A 186 -14.04 -14.87 -3.33
N GLY A 187 -14.02 -15.47 -2.14
CA GLY A 187 -12.93 -15.34 -1.18
C GLY A 187 -13.23 -14.38 -0.02
N ASP A 188 -14.15 -13.42 -0.19
CA ASP A 188 -14.58 -12.55 0.91
C ASP A 188 -15.23 -13.35 2.03
N THR A 189 -15.16 -12.80 3.24
CA THR A 189 -15.53 -13.48 4.48
C THR A 189 -16.44 -12.63 5.36
N ILE A 190 -17.14 -13.27 6.30
CA ILE A 190 -17.86 -12.61 7.39
C ILE A 190 -17.61 -13.44 8.66
N ASN A 191 -17.15 -12.81 9.72
CA ASN A 191 -17.09 -13.43 11.05
C ASN A 191 -18.48 -13.33 11.69
N LEU A 192 -18.95 -14.42 12.28
CA LEU A 192 -20.30 -14.52 12.83
C LEU A 192 -20.20 -14.67 14.34
N GLU A 193 -20.97 -13.89 15.09
CA GLU A 193 -21.04 -14.02 16.55
C GLU A 193 -22.49 -13.99 17.04
N ALA A 194 -22.86 -14.95 17.88
CA ALA A 194 -24.08 -14.91 18.68
C ALA A 194 -23.72 -14.68 20.15
N HIS A 195 -24.29 -13.66 20.76
CA HIS A 195 -23.88 -13.17 22.08
C HIS A 195 -24.91 -13.47 23.17
N ASN A 196 -24.42 -13.81 24.36
CA ASN A 196 -25.17 -13.76 25.62
C ASN A 196 -26.58 -14.39 25.56
N GLY A 197 -26.67 -15.63 25.08
CA GLY A 197 -27.95 -16.35 24.96
C GLY A 197 -28.71 -16.12 23.64
N ALA A 198 -28.22 -15.25 22.75
CA ALA A 198 -28.82 -15.07 21.44
C ALA A 198 -28.60 -16.28 20.53
N VAL A 199 -29.52 -16.40 19.56
CA VAL A 199 -29.43 -17.35 18.46
C VAL A 199 -29.29 -16.59 17.15
N LEU A 200 -28.16 -16.77 16.47
CA LEU A 200 -27.98 -16.30 15.10
C LEU A 200 -28.34 -17.41 14.12
N THR A 201 -29.30 -17.16 13.25
CA THR A 201 -29.59 -18.03 12.10
C THR A 201 -29.07 -17.39 10.82
N ILE A 202 -28.30 -18.13 10.04
CA ILE A 202 -27.95 -17.77 8.67
C ILE A 202 -28.85 -18.58 7.74
N LEU A 203 -29.60 -17.91 6.89
CA LEU A 203 -30.58 -18.53 6.01
C LEU A 203 -30.27 -18.19 4.55
N ALA A 204 -30.19 -19.19 3.67
CA ALA A 204 -30.10 -18.97 2.24
C ALA A 204 -31.49 -18.73 1.63
N SER A 205 -31.60 -17.68 0.81
CA SER A 205 -32.76 -17.49 -0.06
C SER A 205 -32.84 -18.58 -1.14
N SER A 206 -33.98 -18.66 -1.83
CA SER A 206 -34.11 -19.51 -3.02
C SER A 206 -32.99 -19.22 -4.03
N GLY A 207 -32.39 -20.28 -4.57
CA GLY A 207 -31.27 -20.21 -5.52
C GLY A 207 -29.90 -19.91 -4.88
N VAL A 208 -29.82 -19.86 -3.54
CA VAL A 208 -28.56 -19.73 -2.79
C VAL A 208 -28.22 -21.04 -2.09
N THR A 209 -26.94 -21.42 -2.09
CA THR A 209 -26.45 -22.61 -1.37
C THR A 209 -25.59 -22.25 -0.18
N ILE A 210 -25.75 -23.02 0.91
CA ILE A 210 -24.86 -23.02 2.07
C ILE A 210 -24.37 -24.45 2.25
N ASN A 211 -23.06 -24.68 2.31
CA ASN A 211 -22.48 -26.02 2.46
C ASN A 211 -23.06 -27.02 1.46
N TYR A 212 -23.08 -26.63 0.18
CA TYR A 212 -23.62 -27.41 -0.94
C TYR A 212 -25.13 -27.75 -0.85
N THR A 213 -25.84 -27.19 0.13
CA THR A 213 -27.28 -27.41 0.33
C THR A 213 -28.06 -26.21 -0.19
N ALA A 214 -28.96 -26.43 -1.15
CA ALA A 214 -29.84 -25.40 -1.69
C ALA A 214 -30.82 -24.90 -0.63
N SER A 215 -30.99 -23.58 -0.52
CA SER A 215 -31.76 -22.93 0.55
C SER A 215 -31.35 -23.41 1.95
N GLY A 216 -30.06 -23.73 2.13
CA GLY A 216 -29.52 -24.21 3.39
C GLY A 216 -29.60 -23.18 4.52
N SER A 217 -29.36 -23.64 5.74
CA SER A 217 -29.32 -22.79 6.93
C SER A 217 -28.24 -23.24 7.90
N ALA A 218 -27.72 -22.31 8.70
CA ALA A 218 -26.85 -22.59 9.84
C ALA A 218 -27.35 -21.84 11.08
N LYS A 219 -27.09 -22.40 12.26
CA LYS A 219 -27.56 -21.83 13.53
C LYS A 219 -26.40 -21.79 14.52
N PHE A 220 -26.18 -20.62 15.12
CA PHE A 220 -25.21 -20.40 16.19
C PHE A 220 -25.99 -20.05 17.44
N THR A 221 -26.01 -20.98 18.39
CA THR A 221 -26.74 -20.81 19.66
C THR A 221 -25.73 -20.49 20.74
N SER A 222 -25.86 -19.31 21.35
CA SER A 222 -25.06 -18.96 22.52
C SER A 222 -25.81 -19.26 23.82
N ALA A 223 -25.06 -19.45 24.90
CA ALA A 223 -25.61 -19.47 26.26
C ALA A 223 -25.40 -18.09 26.92
N ALA A 224 -26.16 -17.79 27.98
CA ALA A 224 -25.95 -16.59 28.77
C ALA A 224 -24.50 -16.53 29.28
N GLY A 225 -23.85 -15.37 29.16
CA GLY A 225 -22.44 -15.17 29.50
C GLY A 225 -21.42 -15.68 28.47
N ASN A 226 -21.85 -16.28 27.35
CA ASN A 226 -20.97 -16.84 26.33
C ASN A 226 -21.14 -16.15 24.97
N VAL A 227 -20.18 -16.39 24.07
CA VAL A 227 -20.25 -16.04 22.65
C VAL A 227 -20.03 -17.28 21.81
N ARG A 228 -20.89 -17.51 20.81
CA ARG A 228 -20.72 -18.57 19.82
C ARG A 228 -20.19 -17.95 18.52
N PHE A 229 -19.01 -18.41 18.10
CA PHE A 229 -18.31 -17.92 16.91
C PHE A 229 -18.61 -18.79 15.68
N GLY A 230 -18.61 -18.14 14.53
CA GLY A 230 -18.76 -18.77 13.23
C GLY A 230 -18.03 -18.02 12.14
N PHE A 231 -17.99 -18.62 10.96
CA PHE A 231 -17.32 -18.06 9.80
C PHE A 231 -18.09 -18.40 8.54
N LEU A 232 -18.34 -17.38 7.72
CA LEU A 232 -18.97 -17.50 6.41
C LEU A 232 -17.99 -17.03 5.33
N ARG A 233 -17.88 -17.77 4.23
CA ARG A 233 -17.06 -17.40 3.07
C ARG A 233 -17.82 -17.62 1.79
N LYS A 234 -17.71 -16.67 0.85
CA LYS A 234 -18.26 -16.84 -0.49
C LYS A 234 -17.35 -17.72 -1.34
N THR A 235 -17.93 -18.74 -1.98
CA THR A 235 -17.20 -19.71 -2.81
C THR A 235 -17.54 -19.64 -4.28
N GLY A 236 -18.67 -19.01 -4.63
CA GLY A 236 -19.10 -18.82 -6.00
C GLY A 236 -20.32 -17.92 -6.11
N THR A 237 -20.90 -17.87 -7.31
CA THR A 237 -22.21 -17.23 -7.53
C THR A 237 -23.24 -17.93 -6.67
N ASN A 238 -23.91 -17.16 -5.81
CA ASN A 238 -24.94 -17.65 -4.88
C ASN A 238 -24.51 -18.87 -4.04
N SER A 239 -23.20 -19.04 -3.78
CA SER A 239 -22.67 -20.20 -3.07
C SER A 239 -21.76 -19.78 -1.94
N TYR A 240 -22.01 -20.34 -0.75
CA TYR A 240 -21.29 -20.01 0.47
C TYR A 240 -20.91 -21.28 1.24
N ILE A 241 -19.79 -21.21 1.96
CA ILE A 241 -19.39 -22.19 2.97
C ILE A 241 -19.46 -21.53 4.34
N ILE A 242 -20.01 -22.26 5.31
CA ILE A 242 -20.16 -21.81 6.69
C ILE A 242 -19.64 -22.86 7.66
N SER A 243 -18.99 -22.42 8.74
CA SER A 243 -18.45 -23.28 9.79
C SER A 243 -18.65 -22.68 11.18
N GLY A 244 -18.52 -23.49 12.22
CA GLY A 244 -18.66 -23.08 13.63
C GLY A 244 -20.08 -23.15 14.18
N GLN A 245 -21.03 -23.67 13.38
CA GLN A 245 -22.40 -23.95 13.80
C GLN A 245 -22.42 -24.93 14.98
#